data_AF-A0A2D6E0M4-F1
#
_entry.id   AF-A0A2D6E0M4-F1
#
_cell.length_a   1.000
_cell.length_b   1.000
_cell.length_c   1.000
_cell.angle_alpha   90.00
_cell.angle_beta   90.00
_cell.angle_gamma   90.00
#
_symmetry.space_group_name_H-M   'P 1'
#
loop_
_entity.id
_entity.type
_entity.pdbx_description
1 polymer ?
#
loop_
_entity_poly.entity_id
_entity_poly.type
_entity_poly.pdbx_seq_one_letter_code
_entity_poly.pdbx_strand_id
1 'polypeptide(L)'
;MAQTRIDVESKDNDGNDITVYLVLPDAQTNKDSQLVYNRAFRDALDSGAILRQRLGYVLEEQGIWDADKEAQHFELVTNINEWEQELKAGGISLEKAKDLAIQMRRARFTFRSLVAEKTSMDSNTVEGQADNARFSYLVYACLKDESGERIFDSFEDYENADSIPYVIDAAAALAGRLYGLDPNYDSNLPENSFLQQYSLVDKDLHLVDDRGRKIDVHGRYVDEDGRFIEYEDDETFFVDLDGKRVDADGNYLPEKPPVYLDEKGKPIPIPGSEPESEPEPEPELETASVSASESDSEPKPPAKKKTTRRRATKGTPTKSEQDSQG
;
A
#
# COMPACT_ATOMS: atom_id res chain seq x y z
N MET A 1 0.73 10.25 41.20
CA MET A 1 0.17 9.51 40.05
C MET A 1 1.31 9.30 39.08
N ALA A 2 1.56 8.07 38.62
CA ALA A 2 2.67 7.82 37.71
C ALA A 2 2.45 8.65 36.44
N GLN A 3 3.38 9.56 36.14
CA GLN A 3 3.43 10.19 34.83
C GLN A 3 3.63 9.06 33.82
N THR A 4 2.64 8.88 32.94
CA THR A 4 2.68 7.89 31.86
C THR A 4 3.81 8.30 30.93
N ARG A 5 4.98 7.70 31.13
CA ARG A 5 6.18 7.90 30.32
C ARG A 5 6.05 7.07 29.04
N ILE A 6 6.41 7.66 27.90
CA ILE A 6 6.55 6.97 26.62
C ILE A 6 8.02 7.00 26.26
N ASP A 7 8.62 5.83 26.10
CA ASP A 7 10.00 5.70 25.62
C ASP A 7 10.00 5.75 24.08
N VAL A 8 10.96 6.50 23.53
CA VAL A 8 11.15 6.65 22.09
C VAL A 8 12.62 6.35 21.79
N GLU A 9 12.84 5.19 21.18
CA GLU A 9 14.14 4.78 20.65
C GLU A 9 14.25 5.29 19.21
N SER A 10 15.29 6.06 18.91
CA SER A 10 15.46 6.70 17.60
C SER A 10 16.96 7.00 17.34
N LYS A 11 17.25 7.88 16.38
CA LYS A 11 18.59 8.31 15.98
C LYS A 11 18.78 9.82 16.13
N ASP A 12 20.02 10.22 16.38
CA ASP A 12 20.45 11.61 16.23
C ASP A 12 20.78 11.96 14.77
N ASN A 13 21.23 13.20 14.53
CA ASN A 13 21.63 13.66 13.19
C ASN A 13 22.85 12.92 12.62
N ASP A 14 23.68 12.32 13.47
CA ASP A 14 24.87 11.57 13.09
C ASP A 14 24.54 10.07 12.89
N GLY A 15 23.29 9.67 13.11
CA GLY A 15 22.80 8.30 12.97
C GLY A 15 23.06 7.41 14.18
N ASN A 16 23.55 7.98 15.30
CA ASN A 16 23.75 7.25 16.54
C ASN A 16 22.42 7.01 17.23
N ASP A 17 22.29 5.84 17.86
CA ASP A 17 21.08 5.48 18.59
C ASP A 17 20.96 6.34 19.86
N ILE A 18 19.75 6.86 20.10
CA ILE A 18 19.41 7.68 21.26
C ILE A 18 18.05 7.27 21.80
N THR A 19 17.91 7.27 23.12
CA THR A 19 16.61 7.12 23.77
C THR A 19 16.17 8.45 24.34
N VAL A 20 14.96 8.88 23.99
CA VAL A 20 14.30 10.04 24.63
C VAL A 20 12.99 9.57 25.23
N TYR A 21 12.38 10.38 26.10
CA TYR A 21 11.03 10.08 26.54
C TYR A 21 10.12 11.28 26.57
N LEU A 22 8.83 10.95 26.45
CA LEU A 22 7.74 11.88 26.55
C LEU A 22 7.04 11.72 27.88
N VAL A 23 6.91 12.83 28.59
CA VAL A 23 6.04 12.96 29.75
C VAL A 23 4.75 13.63 29.29
N LEU A 24 3.61 12.96 29.46
CA LEU A 24 2.33 13.52 28.99
C LEU A 24 2.02 14.88 29.60
N PRO A 25 1.36 15.78 28.82
CA PRO A 25 1.13 17.15 29.25
C PRO A 25 0.19 17.19 30.46
N ASP A 26 0.64 17.88 31.50
CA ASP A 26 -0.14 18.15 32.70
C ASP A 26 -0.99 19.43 32.55
N ALA A 27 -1.68 19.83 33.62
CA ALA A 27 -2.55 21.01 33.59
C ALA A 27 -1.78 22.31 33.27
N GLN A 28 -0.53 22.44 33.74
CA GLN A 28 0.28 23.61 33.50
C GLN A 28 0.76 23.65 32.05
N THR A 29 1.26 22.53 31.54
CA THR A 29 1.69 22.36 30.14
C THR A 29 0.53 22.65 29.18
N ASN A 30 -0.67 22.15 29.48
CA ASN A 30 -1.86 22.43 28.67
C ASN A 30 -2.21 23.93 28.67
N LYS A 31 -2.17 24.58 29.83
CA LYS A 31 -2.41 26.03 29.94
C LYS A 31 -1.40 26.84 29.13
N ASP A 32 -0.11 26.50 29.22
CA ASP A 32 0.93 27.21 28.50
C ASP A 32 0.83 26.99 26.98
N SER A 33 0.51 25.76 26.55
CA SER A 33 0.22 25.45 25.14
C SER A 33 -0.95 26.26 24.59
N GLN A 34 -1.99 26.50 25.39
CA GLN A 34 -3.14 27.31 25.00
C GLN A 34 -2.77 28.80 24.85
N LEU A 35 -1.81 29.30 25.62
CA LEU A 35 -1.30 30.66 25.44
C LEU A 35 -0.53 30.79 24.12
N VAL A 36 0.25 29.76 23.75
CA VAL A 36 0.92 29.69 22.44
C VAL A 36 -0.10 29.67 21.32
N TYR A 37 -1.12 28.80 21.41
CA TYR A 37 -2.25 28.76 20.47
C TYR A 37 -2.87 30.16 20.27
N ASN A 38 -3.22 30.84 21.36
CA ASN A 38 -3.92 32.13 21.29
C ASN A 38 -3.06 33.23 20.64
N ARG A 39 -1.74 33.19 20.83
CA ARG A 39 -0.81 34.12 20.18
C ARG A 39 -0.72 33.82 18.68
N ALA A 40 -0.42 32.57 18.32
CA ALA A 40 -0.32 32.14 16.93
C ALA A 40 -1.63 32.39 16.16
N PHE A 41 -2.78 32.14 16.78
CA PHE A 41 -4.10 32.45 16.22
C PHE A 41 -4.23 33.95 15.92
N ARG A 42 -3.83 34.81 16.86
CA ARG A 42 -3.92 36.26 16.66
C ARG A 42 -2.96 36.74 15.57
N ASP A 43 -1.73 36.24 15.58
CA ASP A 43 -0.70 36.62 14.61
C ASP A 43 -1.11 36.20 13.19
N ALA A 44 -1.62 34.97 13.02
CA ALA A 44 -2.12 34.47 11.74
C ALA A 44 -3.36 35.24 11.24
N LEU A 45 -4.26 35.61 12.15
CA LEU A 45 -5.43 36.42 11.82
C LEU A 45 -5.01 37.84 11.37
N ASP A 46 -4.10 38.46 12.13
CA ASP A 46 -3.59 39.81 11.85
C ASP A 46 -2.73 39.83 10.56
N SER A 47 -2.09 38.71 10.20
CA SER A 47 -1.36 38.54 8.93
C SER A 47 -2.27 38.23 7.73
N GLY A 48 -3.58 38.08 7.94
CA GLY A 48 -4.56 37.89 6.88
C GLY A 48 -4.83 36.45 6.47
N ALA A 49 -4.43 35.45 7.28
CA ALA A 49 -4.85 34.07 7.06
C ALA A 49 -6.38 33.93 7.19
N ILE A 50 -6.96 32.97 6.47
CA ILE A 50 -8.40 32.73 6.52
C ILE A 50 -8.76 31.88 7.73
N LEU A 51 -9.97 32.07 8.25
CA LEU A 51 -10.55 31.14 9.23
C LEU A 51 -10.87 29.81 8.55
N ARG A 52 -10.68 28.69 9.27
CA ARG A 52 -10.97 27.33 8.80
C ARG A 52 -12.41 27.18 8.26
N GLN A 53 -13.37 27.88 8.84
CA GLN A 53 -14.76 27.88 8.35
C GLN A 53 -14.90 28.38 6.89
N ARG A 54 -13.97 29.24 6.41
CA ARG A 54 -13.96 29.74 5.03
C ARG A 54 -13.15 28.88 4.06
N LEU A 55 -12.40 27.90 4.57
CA LEU A 55 -11.50 27.08 3.75
C LEU A 55 -12.25 26.41 2.60
N GLY A 56 -13.42 25.81 2.86
CA GLY A 56 -14.21 25.14 1.82
C GLY A 56 -14.57 26.05 0.64
N TYR A 57 -14.95 27.31 0.91
CA TYR A 57 -15.23 28.29 -0.15
C TYR A 57 -13.99 28.62 -0.98
N VAL A 58 -12.84 28.79 -0.33
CA VAL A 58 -11.57 29.09 -1.01
C VAL A 58 -11.11 27.91 -1.86
N LEU A 59 -11.24 26.68 -1.37
CA LEU A 59 -10.91 25.48 -2.13
C LEU A 59 -11.78 25.32 -3.39
N GLU A 60 -13.07 25.66 -3.28
CA GLU A 60 -14.00 25.66 -4.42
C GLU A 60 -13.65 26.77 -5.43
N GLU A 61 -13.43 28.00 -4.96
CA GLU A 61 -13.07 29.14 -5.81
C GLU A 61 -11.75 28.90 -6.58
N GLN A 62 -10.79 28.22 -5.95
CA GLN A 62 -9.50 27.87 -6.55
C GLN A 62 -9.54 26.59 -7.41
N GLY A 63 -10.68 25.90 -7.48
CA GLY A 63 -10.82 24.64 -8.23
C GLY A 63 -10.02 23.48 -7.63
N ILE A 64 -9.60 23.59 -6.37
CA ILE A 64 -8.92 22.50 -5.63
C ILE A 64 -9.96 21.46 -5.22
N TRP A 65 -11.15 21.90 -4.81
CA TRP A 65 -12.24 21.03 -4.40
C TRP A 65 -13.55 21.42 -5.08
N ASP A 66 -13.91 20.71 -6.14
CA ASP A 66 -15.12 20.96 -6.93
C ASP A 66 -16.24 19.96 -6.60
N ALA A 67 -17.39 20.13 -7.28
CA ALA A 67 -18.55 19.27 -7.12
C ALA A 67 -18.27 17.81 -7.53
N ASP A 68 -17.36 17.59 -8.49
CA ASP A 68 -17.00 16.25 -8.96
C ASP A 68 -16.18 15.51 -7.90
N LYS A 69 -15.22 16.18 -7.25
CA LYS A 69 -14.46 15.62 -6.12
C LYS A 69 -15.33 15.36 -4.90
N GLU A 70 -16.28 16.26 -4.59
CA GLU A 70 -17.22 16.03 -3.49
C GLU A 70 -18.14 14.82 -3.78
N ALA A 71 -18.62 14.68 -5.02
CA ALA A 71 -19.39 13.51 -5.43
C ALA A 71 -18.56 12.22 -5.36
N GLN A 72 -17.31 12.26 -5.84
CA GLN A 72 -16.38 11.12 -5.77
C GLN A 72 -16.10 10.71 -4.32
N HIS A 73 -15.89 11.68 -3.43
CA HIS A 73 -15.72 11.43 -2.00
C HIS A 73 -16.94 10.71 -1.41
N PHE A 74 -18.16 11.18 -1.70
CA PHE A 74 -19.39 10.55 -1.24
C PHE A 74 -19.58 9.13 -1.79
N GLU A 75 -19.30 8.92 -3.08
CA GLU A 75 -19.37 7.62 -3.72
C GLU A 75 -18.39 6.63 -3.10
N LEU A 76 -17.14 7.04 -2.87
CA LEU A 76 -16.12 6.20 -2.23
C LEU A 76 -16.54 5.78 -0.82
N VAL A 77 -17.06 6.69 0.00
CA VAL A 77 -17.55 6.37 1.35
C VAL A 77 -18.71 5.37 1.28
N THR A 78 -19.65 5.58 0.36
CA THR A 78 -20.80 4.70 0.17
C THR A 78 -20.35 3.30 -0.23
N ASN A 79 -19.52 3.20 -1.26
CA ASN A 79 -19.01 1.93 -1.77
C ASN A 79 -18.20 1.16 -0.71
N ILE A 80 -17.30 1.85 0.03
CA ILE A 80 -16.52 1.21 1.10
C ILE A 80 -17.44 0.62 2.16
N ASN A 81 -18.48 1.34 2.58
CA ASN A 81 -19.43 0.86 3.58
C ASN A 81 -20.27 -0.32 3.08
N GLU A 82 -20.71 -0.29 1.83
CA GLU A 82 -21.47 -1.39 1.21
C GLU A 82 -20.62 -2.66 1.07
N TRP A 83 -19.38 -2.52 0.57
CA TRP A 83 -18.44 -3.64 0.46
C TRP A 83 -18.05 -4.20 1.82
N GLU A 84 -17.88 -3.36 2.84
CA GLU A 84 -17.66 -3.84 4.21
C GLU A 84 -18.81 -4.72 4.71
N GLN A 85 -20.06 -4.32 4.44
CA GLN A 85 -21.23 -5.12 4.80
C GLN A 85 -21.27 -6.44 4.03
N GLU A 86 -20.97 -6.43 2.72
CA GLU A 86 -20.92 -7.64 1.90
C GLU A 86 -19.82 -8.60 2.39
N LEU A 87 -18.63 -8.08 2.69
CA LEU A 87 -17.50 -8.87 3.20
C LEU A 87 -17.83 -9.51 4.55
N LYS A 88 -18.47 -8.76 5.45
CA LYS A 88 -18.89 -9.25 6.78
C LYS A 88 -20.05 -10.22 6.73
N ALA A 89 -21.01 -10.04 5.82
CA ALA A 89 -22.14 -10.94 5.65
C ALA A 89 -21.69 -12.33 5.13
N GLY A 90 -20.62 -12.36 4.34
CA GLY A 90 -20.10 -13.58 3.73
C GLY A 90 -21.05 -14.18 2.69
N GLY A 91 -20.94 -15.49 2.45
CA GLY A 91 -21.76 -16.19 1.46
C GLY A 91 -21.32 -16.00 0.00
N ILE A 92 -20.16 -15.37 -0.22
CA ILE A 92 -19.48 -15.23 -1.51
C ILE A 92 -18.25 -16.16 -1.59
N SER A 93 -17.75 -16.43 -2.79
CA SER A 93 -16.52 -17.23 -2.96
C SER A 93 -15.31 -16.49 -2.39
N LEU A 94 -14.27 -17.24 -1.99
CA LEU A 94 -13.02 -16.66 -1.50
C LEU A 94 -12.37 -15.72 -2.54
N GLU A 95 -12.40 -16.11 -3.81
CA GLU A 95 -11.92 -15.28 -4.92
C GLU A 95 -12.69 -13.95 -5.02
N LYS A 96 -14.03 -14.01 -4.97
CA LYS A 96 -14.85 -12.79 -4.98
C LYS A 96 -14.59 -11.91 -3.75
N ALA A 97 -14.42 -12.52 -2.58
CA ALA A 97 -14.11 -11.78 -1.35
C ALA A 97 -12.71 -11.14 -1.40
N LYS A 98 -11.72 -11.83 -1.98
CA LYS A 98 -10.38 -11.28 -2.26
C LYS A 98 -10.47 -10.08 -3.19
N ASP A 99 -11.19 -10.19 -4.31
CA ASP A 99 -11.37 -9.09 -5.25
C ASP A 99 -12.07 -7.89 -4.63
N LEU A 100 -13.08 -8.13 -3.78
CA LEU A 100 -13.78 -7.09 -3.03
C LEU A 100 -12.83 -6.36 -2.06
N ALA A 101 -12.03 -7.11 -1.29
CA ALA A 101 -11.06 -6.54 -0.36
C ALA A 101 -9.98 -5.72 -1.09
N ILE A 102 -9.50 -6.19 -2.26
CA ILE A 102 -8.55 -5.43 -3.09
C ILE A 102 -9.19 -4.14 -3.62
N GLN A 103 -10.47 -4.18 -4.04
CA GLN A 103 -11.21 -2.99 -4.45
C GLN A 103 -11.37 -1.98 -3.30
N MET A 104 -11.68 -2.45 -2.09
CA MET A 104 -11.74 -1.61 -0.89
C MET A 104 -10.40 -0.91 -0.62
N ARG A 105 -9.26 -1.64 -0.71
CA ARG A 105 -7.92 -1.03 -0.56
C ARG A 105 -7.68 0.09 -1.58
N ARG A 106 -8.06 -0.13 -2.86
CA ARG A 106 -7.95 0.90 -3.90
C ARG A 106 -8.83 2.11 -3.61
N ALA A 107 -10.08 1.88 -3.21
CA ALA A 107 -10.99 2.96 -2.85
C ALA A 107 -10.49 3.75 -1.62
N ARG A 108 -9.95 3.09 -0.60
CA ARG A 108 -9.32 3.72 0.57
C ARG A 108 -8.12 4.58 0.16
N PHE A 109 -7.29 4.08 -0.74
CA PHE A 109 -6.16 4.85 -1.26
C PHE A 109 -6.65 6.13 -1.95
N THR A 110 -7.58 6.02 -2.90
CA THR A 110 -8.16 7.18 -3.59
C THR A 110 -8.85 8.15 -2.62
N PHE A 111 -9.60 7.63 -1.65
CA PHE A 111 -10.25 8.42 -0.62
C PHE A 111 -9.23 9.21 0.21
N ARG A 112 -8.13 8.58 0.64
CA ARG A 112 -7.05 9.26 1.37
C ARG A 112 -6.38 10.33 0.53
N SER A 113 -6.13 10.07 -0.75
CA SER A 113 -5.57 11.07 -1.66
C SER A 113 -6.48 12.30 -1.80
N LEU A 114 -7.79 12.09 -1.96
CA LEU A 114 -8.76 13.19 -2.01
C LEU A 114 -8.83 13.97 -0.70
N VAL A 115 -8.90 13.27 0.44
CA VAL A 115 -8.91 13.93 1.75
C VAL A 115 -7.62 14.71 1.98
N ALA A 116 -6.47 14.17 1.60
CA ALA A 116 -5.20 14.88 1.69
C ALA A 116 -5.17 16.16 0.84
N GLU A 117 -5.74 16.13 -0.36
CA GLU A 117 -5.88 17.34 -1.19
C GLU A 117 -6.79 18.38 -0.50
N LYS A 118 -7.95 17.94 0.04
CA LYS A 118 -8.88 18.81 0.76
C LYS A 118 -8.26 19.45 2.01
N THR A 119 -7.45 18.69 2.75
CA THR A 119 -6.83 19.16 4.01
C THR A 119 -5.47 19.81 3.80
N SER A 120 -4.88 19.74 2.60
CA SER A 120 -3.55 20.29 2.29
C SER A 120 -3.41 21.78 2.64
N MET A 121 -4.52 22.52 2.61
CA MET A 121 -4.57 23.96 2.90
C MET A 121 -5.06 24.27 4.32
N ASP A 122 -5.43 23.27 5.14
CA ASP A 122 -5.88 23.49 6.51
C ASP A 122 -4.78 24.12 7.38
N SER A 123 -3.53 23.70 7.16
CA SER A 123 -2.35 24.24 7.85
C SER A 123 -2.14 25.75 7.59
N ASN A 124 -2.69 26.29 6.50
CA ASN A 124 -2.61 27.71 6.17
C ASN A 124 -3.70 28.55 6.85
N THR A 125 -4.72 27.92 7.43
CA THR A 125 -5.78 28.62 8.16
C THR A 125 -5.27 29.15 9.50
N VAL A 126 -5.97 30.14 10.06
CA VAL A 126 -5.65 30.70 11.38
C VAL A 126 -5.61 29.59 12.44
N GLU A 127 -6.62 28.72 12.45
CA GLU A 127 -6.71 27.59 13.37
C GLU A 127 -5.62 26.55 13.10
N GLY A 128 -5.32 26.22 11.84
CA GLY A 128 -4.28 25.26 11.49
C GLY A 128 -2.90 25.70 11.96
N GLN A 129 -2.53 26.96 11.73
CA GLN A 129 -1.28 27.53 12.23
C GLN A 129 -1.22 27.53 13.77
N ALA A 130 -2.33 27.88 14.43
CA ALA A 130 -2.41 27.89 15.88
C ALA A 130 -2.35 26.49 16.51
N ASP A 131 -3.01 25.50 15.89
CA ASP A 131 -2.97 24.09 16.28
C ASP A 131 -1.53 23.54 16.14
N ASN A 132 -0.83 23.86 15.04
CA ASN A 132 0.55 23.48 14.80
C ASN A 132 1.51 24.08 15.85
N ALA A 133 1.37 25.38 16.15
CA ALA A 133 2.19 26.05 17.16
C ALA A 133 1.94 25.48 18.56
N ARG A 134 0.68 25.19 18.89
CA ARG A 134 0.29 24.53 20.15
C ARG A 134 0.93 23.15 20.25
N PHE A 135 0.82 22.35 19.20
CA PHE A 135 1.36 20.99 19.19
C PHE A 135 2.89 21.01 19.31
N SER A 136 3.57 21.89 18.57
CA SER A 136 5.02 22.11 18.67
C SER A 136 5.44 22.42 20.10
N TYR A 137 4.72 23.31 20.79
CA TYR A 137 4.98 23.59 22.20
C TYR A 137 4.77 22.38 23.11
N LEU A 138 3.75 21.56 22.84
CA LEU A 138 3.51 20.33 23.61
C LEU A 138 4.69 19.37 23.45
N VAL A 139 5.21 19.16 22.24
CA VAL A 139 6.39 18.31 22.00
C VAL A 139 7.58 18.85 22.79
N TYR A 140 7.91 20.13 22.63
CA TYR A 140 8.97 20.79 23.39
C TYR A 140 8.85 20.60 24.91
N ALA A 141 7.65 20.79 25.47
CA ALA A 141 7.44 20.72 26.90
C ALA A 141 7.51 19.28 27.44
N CYS A 142 7.01 18.32 26.67
CA CYS A 142 6.88 16.92 27.03
C CYS A 142 8.15 16.11 26.79
N LEU A 143 9.00 16.52 25.84
CA LEU A 143 10.21 15.82 25.45
C LEU A 143 11.33 16.02 26.48
N LYS A 144 12.00 14.93 26.81
CA LYS A 144 13.05 14.87 27.82
C LYS A 144 14.17 13.90 27.43
N ASP A 145 15.37 14.18 27.93
CA ASP A 145 16.56 13.33 27.81
C ASP A 145 16.44 12.08 28.68
N GLU A 146 17.34 11.08 28.58
CA GLU A 146 17.28 9.85 29.41
C GLU A 146 17.26 10.08 30.94
N SER A 147 17.79 11.22 31.41
CA SER A 147 18.03 11.51 32.83
C SER A 147 16.81 12.00 33.59
N GLY A 148 15.92 12.73 32.95
CA GLY A 148 14.82 13.42 33.64
C GLY A 148 14.49 14.79 33.05
N GLU A 149 15.40 15.31 32.24
CA GLU A 149 15.62 16.73 32.07
C GLU A 149 15.20 17.21 30.69
N ARG A 150 14.99 18.52 30.58
CA ARG A 150 14.58 19.12 29.32
C ARG A 150 15.76 19.09 28.34
N ILE A 151 15.51 18.65 27.10
CA ILE A 151 16.52 18.60 26.05
C ILE A 151 16.87 20.01 25.53
N PHE A 152 15.85 20.85 25.34
CA PHE A 152 15.99 22.18 24.75
C PHE A 152 15.86 23.27 25.82
N ASP A 153 16.78 24.24 25.85
CA ASP A 153 16.74 25.31 26.85
C ASP A 153 15.55 26.25 26.65
N SER A 154 15.19 26.49 25.39
CA SER A 154 14.06 27.33 24.99
C SER A 154 13.19 26.68 23.92
N PHE A 155 11.99 27.25 23.73
CA PHE A 155 11.10 26.82 22.64
C PHE A 155 11.70 27.14 21.27
N GLU A 156 12.46 28.23 21.16
CA GLU A 156 13.16 28.63 19.93
C GLU A 156 14.26 27.62 19.56
N ASP A 157 14.98 27.07 20.55
CA ASP A 157 15.97 26.01 20.28
C ASP A 157 15.31 24.74 19.72
N TYR A 158 14.12 24.40 20.22
CA TYR A 158 13.33 23.29 19.68
C TYR A 158 12.86 23.56 18.24
N GLU A 159 12.38 24.77 17.93
CA GLU A 159 11.93 25.11 16.58
C GLU A 159 13.06 25.02 15.55
N ASN A 160 14.31 25.22 15.97
CA ASN A 160 15.50 25.02 15.12
C ASN A 160 15.98 23.56 15.04
N ALA A 161 15.31 22.63 15.73
CA ALA A 161 15.66 21.21 15.83
C ALA A 161 14.58 20.28 15.24
N ASP A 162 13.63 20.83 14.48
CA ASP A 162 12.48 20.12 13.91
C ASP A 162 12.83 18.98 12.95
N SER A 163 14.03 19.01 12.37
CA SER A 163 14.54 18.03 11.41
C SER A 163 15.34 16.88 12.05
N ILE A 164 15.55 16.90 13.37
CA ILE A 164 16.31 15.84 14.06
C ILE A 164 15.43 14.58 14.18
N PRO A 165 15.91 13.38 13.79
CA PRO A 165 15.06 12.19 13.71
C PRO A 165 14.33 11.84 15.02
N TYR A 166 15.02 11.86 16.17
CA TYR A 166 14.35 11.59 17.45
C TYR A 166 13.29 12.63 17.83
N VAL A 167 13.41 13.88 17.35
CA VAL A 167 12.41 14.92 17.58
C VAL A 167 11.15 14.61 16.76
N ILE A 168 11.33 14.20 15.51
CA ILE A 168 10.24 13.78 14.61
C ILE A 168 9.52 12.56 15.19
N ASP A 169 10.26 11.53 15.61
CA ASP A 169 9.70 10.30 16.17
C ASP A 169 8.97 10.56 17.49
N ALA A 170 9.52 11.44 18.33
CA ALA A 170 8.85 11.86 19.57
C ALA A 170 7.58 12.66 19.29
N ALA A 171 7.57 13.55 18.30
CA ALA A 171 6.36 14.24 17.88
C ALA A 171 5.30 13.24 17.38
N ALA A 172 5.68 12.27 16.56
CA ALA A 172 4.78 11.22 16.08
C ALA A 172 4.19 10.39 17.24
N ALA A 173 5.02 9.98 18.20
CA ALA A 173 4.58 9.24 19.37
C ALA A 173 3.61 10.05 20.25
N LEU A 174 3.88 11.35 20.45
CA LEU A 174 2.98 12.22 21.20
C LEU A 174 1.66 12.43 20.46
N ALA A 175 1.69 12.67 19.15
CA ALA A 175 0.49 12.79 18.31
C ALA A 175 -0.37 11.53 18.39
N GLY A 176 0.25 10.35 18.25
CA GLY A 176 -0.44 9.07 18.38
C GLY A 176 -1.16 8.93 19.72
N ARG A 177 -0.52 9.37 20.79
CA ARG A 177 -1.13 9.34 22.12
C ARG A 177 -2.24 10.37 22.33
N LEU A 178 -2.06 11.61 21.88
CA LEU A 178 -3.00 12.71 22.12
C LEU A 178 -4.25 12.61 21.24
N TYR A 179 -4.08 12.19 19.99
CA TYR A 179 -5.16 12.13 19.01
C TYR A 179 -5.75 10.71 18.86
N GLY A 180 -5.21 9.73 19.59
CA GLY A 180 -5.67 8.34 19.53
C GLY A 180 -5.43 7.71 18.17
N LEU A 181 -4.31 8.05 17.52
CA LEU A 181 -3.94 7.43 16.25
C LEU A 181 -3.54 5.98 16.53
N ASP A 182 -4.29 5.05 15.96
CA ASP A 182 -4.00 3.63 16.05
C ASP A 182 -2.85 3.28 15.08
N PRO A 183 -1.67 2.86 15.57
CA PRO A 183 -0.57 2.45 14.69
C PRO A 183 -0.94 1.24 13.82
N ASN A 184 -1.96 0.47 14.22
CA ASN A 184 -2.48 -0.67 13.47
C ASN A 184 -3.72 -0.31 12.66
N TYR A 185 -4.03 0.98 12.47
CA TYR A 185 -5.24 1.42 11.76
C TYR A 185 -5.44 0.69 10.43
N ASP A 186 -4.38 0.59 9.61
CA ASP A 186 -4.43 -0.09 8.32
C ASP A 186 -4.70 -1.59 8.47
N SER A 187 -4.00 -2.28 9.37
CA SER A 187 -4.22 -3.71 9.64
C SER A 187 -5.63 -4.01 10.17
N ASN A 188 -6.20 -3.07 10.93
CA ASN A 188 -7.52 -3.18 11.53
C ASN A 188 -8.67 -2.87 10.56
N LEU A 189 -8.37 -2.42 9.33
CA LEU A 189 -9.40 -2.25 8.31
C LEU A 189 -10.05 -3.60 7.94
N PRO A 190 -11.38 -3.64 7.72
CA PRO A 190 -12.10 -4.88 7.43
C PRO A 190 -11.49 -5.71 6.28
N GLU A 191 -11.08 -5.04 5.21
CA GLU A 191 -10.45 -5.66 4.03
C GLU A 191 -9.09 -6.27 4.36
N ASN A 192 -8.28 -5.61 5.19
CA ASN A 192 -6.93 -6.08 5.55
C ASN A 192 -7.01 -7.18 6.60
N SER A 193 -7.89 -7.05 7.58
CA SER A 193 -8.20 -8.10 8.55
C SER A 193 -8.68 -9.38 7.84
N PHE A 194 -9.56 -9.24 6.84
CA PHE A 194 -9.97 -10.36 5.99
C PHE A 194 -8.78 -10.98 5.24
N LEU A 195 -7.99 -10.17 4.52
CA LEU A 195 -6.87 -10.69 3.74
C LEU A 195 -5.85 -11.42 4.63
N GLN A 196 -5.56 -10.90 5.83
CA GLN A 196 -4.68 -11.55 6.81
C GLN A 196 -5.28 -12.88 7.32
N GLN A 197 -6.57 -12.89 7.66
CA GLN A 197 -7.26 -14.08 8.18
C GLN A 197 -7.17 -15.26 7.20
N TYR A 198 -7.17 -14.98 5.89
CA TYR A 198 -7.06 -16.00 4.84
C TYR A 198 -5.63 -16.15 4.30
N SER A 199 -4.63 -15.55 4.94
CA SER A 199 -3.21 -15.61 4.54
C SER A 199 -2.98 -15.19 3.07
N LEU A 200 -3.78 -14.22 2.60
CA LEU A 200 -3.67 -13.63 1.27
C LEU A 200 -2.70 -12.44 1.24
N VAL A 201 -2.26 -12.01 2.42
CA VAL A 201 -1.21 -11.01 2.62
C VAL A 201 -0.22 -11.46 3.68
N ASP A 202 1.00 -10.92 3.62
CA ASP A 202 1.98 -11.03 4.70
C ASP A 202 1.68 -10.08 5.88
N LYS A 203 2.56 -10.09 6.89
CA LYS A 203 2.45 -9.23 8.08
C LYS A 203 2.51 -7.72 7.75
N ASP A 204 3.09 -7.38 6.61
CA ASP A 204 3.30 -6.01 6.13
C ASP A 204 2.23 -5.62 5.09
N LEU A 205 1.17 -6.44 4.95
CA LEU A 205 0.02 -6.25 4.04
C LEU A 205 0.34 -6.35 2.54
N HIS A 206 1.48 -6.93 2.16
CA HIS A 206 1.76 -7.28 0.76
C HIS A 206 0.97 -8.51 0.36
N LEU A 207 0.40 -8.52 -0.85
CA LEU A 207 -0.30 -9.69 -1.36
C LEU A 207 0.69 -10.85 -1.56
N VAL A 208 0.25 -12.06 -1.22
CA VAL A 208 1.06 -13.27 -1.37
C VAL A 208 0.32 -14.38 -2.09
N ASP A 209 1.07 -15.28 -2.70
CA ASP A 209 0.56 -16.56 -3.23
C ASP A 209 0.40 -17.63 -2.13
N ASP A 210 0.04 -18.84 -2.53
CA ASP A 210 -0.15 -19.99 -1.63
C ASP A 210 1.15 -20.45 -0.92
N ARG A 211 2.31 -20.03 -1.43
CA ARG A 211 3.64 -20.29 -0.86
C ARG A 211 4.18 -19.10 -0.05
N GLY A 212 3.43 -18.02 0.08
CA GLY A 212 3.84 -16.81 0.80
C GLY A 212 4.78 -15.90 -0.02
N ARG A 213 4.90 -16.10 -1.33
CA ARG A 213 5.71 -15.24 -2.21
C ARG A 213 4.92 -13.99 -2.58
N LYS A 214 5.58 -12.83 -2.55
CA LYS A 214 4.94 -11.54 -2.86
C LYS A 214 4.47 -11.51 -4.31
N ILE A 215 3.23 -11.06 -4.49
CA ILE A 215 2.58 -10.89 -5.79
C ILE A 215 1.91 -9.53 -5.88
N ASP A 216 1.68 -9.05 -7.09
CA ASP A 216 0.85 -7.89 -7.35
C ASP A 216 -0.64 -8.25 -7.39
N VAL A 217 -1.48 -7.24 -7.66
CA VAL A 217 -2.93 -7.39 -7.80
C VAL A 217 -3.38 -8.28 -8.97
N HIS A 218 -2.47 -8.58 -9.91
CA HIS A 218 -2.69 -9.46 -11.05
C HIS A 218 -2.08 -10.87 -10.85
N GLY A 219 -1.44 -11.12 -9.71
CA GLY A 219 -0.79 -12.39 -9.40
C GLY A 219 0.61 -12.56 -9.97
N ARG A 220 1.25 -11.48 -10.43
CA ARG A 220 2.65 -11.50 -10.91
C ARG A 220 3.59 -11.35 -9.73
N TYR A 221 4.71 -12.07 -9.72
CA TYR A 221 5.65 -11.98 -8.61
C TYR A 221 6.38 -10.65 -8.58
N VAL A 222 6.59 -10.16 -7.37
CA VAL A 222 7.35 -8.94 -7.11
C VAL A 222 8.37 -9.17 -6.01
N ASP A 223 9.49 -8.46 -6.07
CA ASP A 223 10.50 -8.45 -5.01
C ASP A 223 10.12 -7.52 -3.84
N GLU A 224 11.07 -7.23 -2.95
CA GLU A 224 10.87 -6.31 -1.81
C GLU A 224 10.69 -4.86 -2.23
N ASP A 225 11.30 -4.45 -3.36
CA ASP A 225 11.22 -3.11 -3.93
C ASP A 225 10.01 -2.93 -4.86
N GLY A 226 9.22 -3.99 -5.09
CA GLY A 226 8.05 -4.00 -5.95
C GLY A 226 8.37 -4.17 -7.44
N ARG A 227 9.58 -4.60 -7.81
CA ARG A 227 9.97 -4.92 -9.19
C ARG A 227 9.45 -6.30 -9.58
N PHE A 228 9.05 -6.45 -10.84
CA PHE A 228 8.59 -7.74 -11.33
C PHE A 228 9.72 -8.75 -11.41
N ILE A 229 9.44 -9.96 -10.91
CA ILE A 229 10.37 -11.07 -10.92
C ILE A 229 9.69 -12.33 -11.44
N GLU A 230 10.51 -13.30 -11.82
CA GLU A 230 10.07 -14.66 -12.13
C GLU A 230 11.00 -15.67 -11.47
N TYR A 231 10.45 -16.85 -11.16
CA TYR A 231 11.18 -17.96 -10.56
C TYR A 231 11.37 -19.05 -11.62
N GLU A 232 12.62 -19.37 -11.93
CA GLU A 232 12.99 -20.51 -12.77
C GLU A 232 14.06 -21.33 -12.05
N ASP A 233 13.83 -22.63 -11.84
CA ASP A 233 14.76 -23.55 -11.17
C ASP A 233 15.34 -23.03 -9.82
N ASP A 234 14.48 -22.41 -8.99
CA ASP A 234 14.84 -21.78 -7.70
C ASP A 234 15.76 -20.54 -7.81
N GLU A 235 16.02 -20.04 -9.02
CA GLU A 235 16.65 -18.75 -9.29
C GLU A 235 15.60 -17.66 -9.56
N THR A 236 15.91 -16.44 -9.13
CA THR A 236 15.04 -15.26 -9.31
C THR A 236 15.61 -14.36 -10.40
N PHE A 237 14.78 -14.02 -11.39
CA PHE A 237 15.15 -13.13 -12.49
C PHE A 237 14.26 -11.89 -12.49
N PHE A 238 14.82 -10.73 -12.84
CA PHE A 238 14.01 -9.53 -13.09
C PHE A 238 13.35 -9.63 -14.46
N VAL A 239 12.07 -9.23 -14.51
CA VAL A 239 11.30 -9.18 -15.74
C VAL A 239 10.61 -7.83 -15.88
N ASP A 240 10.24 -7.46 -17.11
CA ASP A 240 9.38 -6.31 -17.37
C ASP A 240 7.89 -6.65 -17.18
N LEU A 241 7.00 -5.68 -17.46
CA LEU A 241 5.55 -5.85 -17.37
C LEU A 241 5.00 -6.97 -18.26
N ASP A 242 5.69 -7.26 -19.38
CA ASP A 242 5.35 -8.29 -20.35
C ASP A 242 5.95 -9.66 -19.99
N GLY A 243 6.76 -9.75 -18.93
CA GLY A 243 7.47 -10.97 -18.53
C GLY A 243 8.80 -11.20 -19.27
N LYS A 244 9.37 -10.18 -19.94
CA LYS A 244 10.67 -10.30 -20.61
C LYS A 244 11.80 -10.02 -19.63
N ARG A 245 12.88 -10.80 -19.71
CA ARG A 245 14.05 -10.63 -18.84
C ARG A 245 14.69 -9.26 -18.99
N VAL A 246 15.01 -8.66 -17.85
CA VAL A 246 15.76 -7.41 -17.75
C VAL A 246 16.88 -7.55 -16.72
N ASP A 247 17.90 -6.69 -16.82
CA ASP A 247 18.95 -6.57 -15.82
C ASP A 247 18.50 -5.71 -14.62
N ALA A 248 19.40 -5.51 -13.66
CA ALA A 248 19.15 -4.68 -12.47
C ALA A 248 18.84 -3.21 -12.82
N ASP A 249 19.28 -2.71 -13.97
CA ASP A 249 19.00 -1.35 -14.43
C ASP A 249 17.71 -1.28 -15.27
N GLY A 250 17.07 -2.43 -15.54
CA GLY A 250 15.87 -2.53 -16.36
C GLY A 250 16.14 -2.61 -17.87
N ASN A 251 17.39 -2.83 -18.30
CA ASN A 251 17.69 -3.05 -19.71
C ASN A 251 17.34 -4.48 -20.10
N TYR A 252 16.83 -4.65 -21.31
CA TYR A 252 16.51 -5.96 -21.86
C TYR A 252 17.73 -6.88 -21.93
N LEU A 253 17.56 -8.10 -21.42
CA LEU A 253 18.51 -9.20 -21.59
C LEU A 253 17.98 -10.12 -22.70
N PRO A 254 18.37 -9.89 -23.97
CA PRO A 254 17.92 -10.74 -25.06
C PRO A 254 18.50 -12.16 -24.90
N GLU A 255 17.68 -13.18 -25.13
CA GLU A 255 18.10 -14.60 -25.07
C GLU A 255 19.27 -14.92 -26.01
N LYS A 256 19.44 -14.12 -27.07
CA LYS A 256 20.53 -14.23 -28.02
C LYS A 256 21.11 -12.85 -28.31
N PRO A 257 22.44 -12.73 -28.48
CA PRO A 257 23.04 -11.46 -28.90
C PRO A 257 22.38 -10.98 -30.21
N PRO A 258 22.12 -9.67 -30.36
CA PRO A 258 21.46 -9.16 -31.55
C PRO A 258 22.34 -9.39 -32.78
N VAL A 259 21.79 -10.10 -33.76
CA VAL A 259 22.41 -10.28 -35.08
C VAL A 259 21.80 -9.25 -36.02
N TYR A 260 22.60 -8.25 -36.41
CA TYR A 260 22.19 -7.29 -37.42
C TYR A 260 22.52 -7.82 -38.82
N LEU A 261 21.67 -7.58 -39.81
CA LEU A 261 21.90 -8.03 -41.18
C LEU A 261 22.32 -6.86 -42.06
N ASP A 262 23.20 -7.09 -43.03
CA ASP A 262 23.56 -6.13 -44.08
C ASP A 262 22.42 -5.99 -45.11
N GLU A 263 22.58 -5.05 -46.07
CA GLU A 263 21.60 -4.81 -47.15
C GLU A 263 21.35 -6.04 -48.06
N LYS A 264 22.14 -7.11 -47.89
CA LYS A 264 22.06 -8.37 -48.63
C LYS A 264 21.58 -9.53 -47.76
N GLY A 265 21.16 -9.25 -46.52
CA GLY A 265 20.64 -10.24 -45.58
C GLY A 265 21.71 -11.08 -44.88
N LYS A 266 22.99 -10.68 -44.89
CA LYS A 266 24.07 -11.40 -44.20
C LYS A 266 24.34 -10.82 -42.80
N PRO A 267 24.62 -11.65 -41.79
CA PRO A 267 25.02 -11.19 -40.45
C PRO A 267 26.21 -10.22 -40.49
N ILE A 268 26.06 -9.08 -39.83
CA ILE A 268 27.12 -8.12 -39.55
C ILE A 268 27.75 -8.52 -38.22
N PRO A 269 29.07 -8.78 -38.15
CA PRO A 269 29.74 -9.09 -36.89
C PRO A 269 29.67 -7.88 -35.96
N ILE A 270 29.40 -8.15 -34.67
CA ILE A 270 29.40 -7.11 -33.64
C ILE A 270 30.83 -6.57 -33.51
N PRO A 271 31.06 -5.24 -33.54
CA PRO A 271 32.39 -4.67 -33.41
C PRO A 271 33.05 -5.10 -32.09
N GLY A 272 34.05 -5.99 -32.15
CA GLY A 272 34.80 -6.47 -30.98
C GLY A 272 34.52 -7.91 -30.53
N SER A 273 33.59 -8.64 -31.16
CA SER A 273 33.42 -10.08 -30.93
C SER A 273 34.24 -10.89 -31.95
N GLU A 274 35.09 -11.82 -31.50
CA GLU A 274 35.80 -12.75 -32.39
C GLU A 274 34.81 -13.64 -33.15
N PRO A 275 35.05 -13.95 -34.44
CA PRO A 275 34.13 -14.77 -35.21
C PRO A 275 34.15 -16.22 -34.71
N GLU A 276 33.02 -16.69 -34.17
CA GLU A 276 32.80 -18.11 -33.90
C GLU A 276 32.80 -18.89 -35.22
N SER A 277 33.68 -19.88 -35.31
CA SER A 277 33.87 -20.75 -36.48
C SER A 277 32.63 -21.60 -36.75
N GLU A 278 32.23 -21.67 -38.02
CA GLU A 278 31.18 -22.57 -38.52
C GLU A 278 31.42 -24.03 -38.09
N PRO A 279 30.38 -24.79 -37.66
CA PRO A 279 30.55 -26.20 -37.35
C PRO A 279 30.74 -27.02 -38.63
N GLU A 280 31.76 -27.87 -38.66
CA GLU A 280 31.97 -28.88 -39.71
C GLU A 280 30.81 -29.88 -39.77
N PRO A 281 30.44 -30.39 -40.97
CA PRO A 281 29.33 -31.32 -41.12
C PRO A 281 29.67 -32.72 -40.60
N GLU A 282 28.76 -33.29 -39.80
CA GLU A 282 28.83 -34.68 -39.34
C GLU A 282 28.73 -35.69 -40.51
N PRO A 283 29.42 -36.85 -40.44
CA PRO A 283 29.37 -37.86 -41.49
C PRO A 283 28.09 -38.70 -41.40
N GLU A 284 27.49 -38.96 -42.58
CA GLU A 284 26.34 -39.83 -42.80
C GLU A 284 26.62 -41.28 -42.34
N LEU A 285 25.74 -41.83 -41.49
CA LEU A 285 25.69 -43.27 -41.20
C LEU A 285 24.62 -43.95 -42.06
N GLU A 286 25.10 -44.91 -42.85
CA GLU A 286 24.32 -45.76 -43.75
C GLU A 286 23.22 -46.57 -43.06
N THR A 287 22.15 -46.75 -43.82
CA THR A 287 20.97 -47.54 -43.52
C THR A 287 21.21 -49.03 -43.76
N ALA A 288 20.72 -49.88 -42.86
CA ALA A 288 20.40 -51.27 -43.17
C ALA A 288 19.15 -51.72 -42.40
N SER A 289 18.14 -52.06 -43.21
CA SER A 289 16.88 -52.74 -42.91
C SER A 289 17.13 -54.20 -42.46
N VAL A 290 16.22 -55.06 -41.96
CA VAL A 290 14.78 -55.29 -42.08
C VAL A 290 14.40 -56.23 -40.90
N SER A 291 13.20 -56.14 -40.33
CA SER A 291 12.23 -57.27 -40.29
C SER A 291 11.10 -57.04 -39.28
N ALA A 292 9.90 -57.07 -39.84
CA ALA A 292 8.61 -57.06 -39.17
C ALA A 292 8.31 -58.36 -38.42
N SER A 293 7.47 -58.26 -37.39
CA SER A 293 6.44 -59.25 -37.08
C SER A 293 5.28 -58.57 -36.36
N GLU A 294 4.12 -58.53 -37.03
CA GLU A 294 2.81 -58.19 -36.50
C GLU A 294 2.35 -59.23 -35.47
N SER A 295 1.67 -58.79 -34.40
CA SER A 295 0.56 -59.55 -33.79
C SER A 295 -0.34 -58.63 -32.97
N ASP A 296 -1.37 -58.13 -33.64
CA ASP A 296 -2.79 -58.12 -33.24
C ASP A 296 -3.15 -58.54 -31.79
N SER A 297 -3.80 -57.63 -31.04
CA SER A 297 -5.04 -57.91 -30.28
C SER A 297 -5.51 -56.70 -29.46
N GLU A 298 -6.53 -56.00 -29.94
CA GLU A 298 -7.56 -55.35 -29.09
C GLU A 298 -8.70 -56.37 -28.86
N PRO A 299 -9.38 -56.38 -27.69
CA PRO A 299 -10.75 -55.84 -27.74
C PRO A 299 -11.26 -55.17 -26.44
N LYS A 300 -11.82 -53.97 -26.66
CA LYS A 300 -13.06 -53.32 -26.15
C LYS A 300 -13.62 -53.48 -24.70
N PRO A 301 -14.29 -52.41 -24.19
CA PRO A 301 -14.81 -52.29 -22.82
C PRO A 301 -16.30 -52.68 -22.68
N PRO A 302 -16.79 -52.87 -21.44
CA PRO A 302 -18.15 -52.49 -21.06
C PRO A 302 -18.17 -51.82 -19.65
N ALA A 303 -19.15 -51.07 -19.15
CA ALA A 303 -20.54 -50.82 -19.52
C ALA A 303 -21.03 -49.48 -18.88
N LYS A 304 -21.99 -48.84 -19.54
CA LYS A 304 -22.86 -47.78 -18.98
C LYS A 304 -23.93 -48.39 -18.05
N LYS A 305 -24.30 -47.70 -16.97
CA LYS A 305 -25.66 -47.77 -16.39
C LYS A 305 -26.28 -46.37 -16.23
N LYS A 306 -27.42 -46.23 -16.93
CA LYS A 306 -28.57 -45.32 -16.71
C LYS A 306 -29.00 -45.37 -15.22
N THR A 307 -29.71 -44.46 -14.56
CA THR A 307 -30.79 -43.49 -14.84
C THR A 307 -31.03 -42.79 -13.47
N THR A 308 -31.62 -41.60 -13.29
CA THR A 308 -33.05 -41.29 -13.46
C THR A 308 -33.29 -39.81 -13.14
N ARG A 309 -34.31 -39.25 -13.80
CA ARG A 309 -34.79 -37.87 -13.78
C ARG A 309 -36.11 -37.80 -12.99
N ARG A 310 -36.33 -36.77 -12.17
CA ARG A 310 -37.63 -36.24 -11.69
C ARG A 310 -37.34 -34.86 -11.06
N ARG A 311 -37.62 -33.70 -11.67
CA ARG A 311 -38.87 -33.00 -12.07
C ARG A 311 -39.73 -32.47 -10.89
N ALA A 312 -39.47 -31.19 -10.57
CA ALA A 312 -40.37 -30.02 -10.42
C ALA A 312 -41.48 -29.95 -9.35
N THR A 313 -41.49 -28.82 -8.64
CA THR A 313 -42.63 -27.91 -8.33
C THR A 313 -42.04 -26.57 -7.81
N LYS A 314 -42.11 -25.44 -8.53
CA LYS A 314 -43.18 -24.41 -8.58
C LYS A 314 -43.71 -23.96 -7.20
N GLY A 315 -43.43 -22.70 -6.88
CA GLY A 315 -44.09 -21.89 -5.84
C GLY A 315 -43.53 -20.46 -5.84
N THR A 316 -44.28 -19.51 -6.40
CA THR A 316 -44.01 -18.06 -6.40
C THR A 316 -44.96 -17.37 -5.39
N PRO A 317 -44.88 -16.05 -5.16
CA PRO A 317 -44.43 -15.43 -3.92
C PRO A 317 -45.58 -14.89 -3.04
N THR A 318 -45.28 -14.51 -1.80
CA THR A 318 -46.21 -13.73 -0.96
C THR A 318 -45.57 -12.41 -0.55
N LYS A 319 -46.35 -11.34 -0.79
CA LYS A 319 -46.15 -9.96 -0.35
C LYS A 319 -45.94 -9.83 1.16
N SER A 320 -45.14 -8.84 1.57
CA SER A 320 -45.43 -8.02 2.74
C SER A 320 -45.02 -6.57 2.47
N GLU A 321 -46.04 -5.73 2.35
CA GLU A 321 -46.01 -4.27 2.36
C GLU A 321 -46.02 -3.80 3.83
N GLN A 322 -45.21 -2.76 4.09
CA GLN A 322 -45.48 -1.58 4.93
C GLN A 322 -45.59 -1.65 6.48
N ASP A 323 -44.93 -0.62 7.03
CA ASP A 323 -45.20 0.18 8.23
C ASP A 323 -44.81 -0.33 9.63
N SER A 324 -43.79 0.32 10.21
CA SER A 324 -43.97 1.06 11.47
C SER A 324 -42.83 2.06 11.70
N GLN A 325 -43.23 3.28 12.03
CA GLN A 325 -42.42 4.39 12.50
C GLN A 325 -41.81 4.13 13.87
N GLY A 326 -40.71 4.84 14.16
CA GLY A 326 -40.06 4.96 15.45
C GLY A 326 -38.77 5.75 15.33
#